data_AF-A0A7Y5C6R8-F1
#
_entry.id   AF-A0A7Y5C6R8-F1
#
_cell.length_a   1.000
_cell.length_b   1.000
_cell.length_c   1.000
_cell.angle_alpha   90.00
_cell.angle_beta   90.00
_cell.angle_gamma   90.00
#
_symmetry.space_group_name_H-M   'P 1'
#
loop_
_entity.id
_entity.type
_entity.pdbx_description
1 polymer ?
#
loop_
_entity_poly.entity_id
_entity_poly.type
_entity_poly.pdbx_seq_one_letter_code
_entity_poly.pdbx_strand_id
1 'polypeptide(L)'
;MGNPKSFRLEAAGWGFWLVTSLVLAGPSVYIAYQVTQEHLSREIPFAMGIVVAAFVSAFVTYIANLIIQRNNERRRSAEAKQAKKQKKR
;
A
#
# COMPACT_ATOMS: atom_id res chain seq x y z
N MET A 1 -19.92 -16.96 2.13
CA MET A 1 -20.23 -15.99 1.05
C MET A 1 -19.56 -14.67 1.39
N GLY A 2 -18.41 -14.38 0.79
CA GLY A 2 -17.62 -13.17 1.03
C GLY A 2 -18.28 -11.94 0.41
N ASN A 3 -18.28 -10.83 1.13
CA ASN A 3 -18.96 -9.60 0.74
C ASN A 3 -18.22 -9.00 -0.49
N PRO A 4 -18.87 -8.78 -1.66
CA PRO A 4 -18.18 -8.38 -2.90
C PRO A 4 -17.44 -7.03 -2.79
N LYS A 5 -17.78 -6.22 -1.78
CA LYS A 5 -17.10 -4.95 -1.49
C LYS A 5 -15.70 -5.13 -0.87
N SER A 6 -15.45 -6.20 -0.10
CA SER A 6 -14.12 -6.45 0.47
C SER A 6 -13.15 -6.89 -0.62
N PHE A 7 -13.59 -7.79 -1.51
CA PHE A 7 -12.79 -8.32 -2.60
C PHE A 7 -12.32 -7.23 -3.59
N ARG A 8 -13.19 -6.26 -3.90
CA ARG A 8 -12.83 -5.10 -4.74
C ARG A 8 -11.82 -4.16 -4.07
N LEU A 9 -11.89 -4.02 -2.74
CA LEU A 9 -10.96 -3.19 -1.98
C LEU A 9 -9.59 -3.88 -1.87
N GLU A 10 -9.57 -5.19 -1.68
CA GLU A 10 -8.35 -6.02 -1.68
C GLU A 10 -7.69 -6.01 -3.05
N ALA A 11 -8.45 -6.21 -4.13
CA ALA A 11 -7.93 -6.15 -5.50
C ALA A 11 -7.36 -4.75 -5.84
N ALA A 12 -8.01 -3.67 -5.38
CA ALA A 12 -7.49 -2.32 -5.53
C ALA A 12 -6.21 -2.09 -4.72
N GLY A 13 -6.11 -2.67 -3.51
CA GLY A 13 -4.90 -2.63 -2.69
C GLY A 13 -3.73 -3.34 -3.35
N TRP A 14 -3.95 -4.54 -3.91
CA TRP A 14 -2.94 -5.28 -4.66
C TRP A 14 -2.51 -4.57 -5.95
N GLY A 15 -3.46 -4.00 -6.69
CA GLY A 15 -3.17 -3.21 -7.89
C GLY A 15 -2.35 -1.95 -7.57
N PHE A 16 -2.74 -1.21 -6.52
CA PHE A 16 -1.98 -0.05 -6.07
C PHE A 16 -0.58 -0.42 -5.60
N TRP A 17 -0.45 -1.52 -4.84
CA TRP A 17 0.84 -2.04 -4.38
C TRP A 17 1.75 -2.40 -5.56
N LEU A 18 1.24 -3.14 -6.54
CA LEU A 18 2.02 -3.51 -7.73
C LEU A 18 2.51 -2.28 -8.48
N VAL A 19 1.63 -1.30 -8.73
CA VAL A 19 2.00 -0.07 -9.45
C VAL A 19 3.03 0.74 -8.67
N THR A 20 2.85 0.91 -7.35
CA THR A 20 3.85 1.62 -6.54
C THR A 20 5.17 0.87 -6.49
N SER A 21 5.15 -0.46 -6.34
CA SER A 21 6.36 -1.29 -6.36
C SER A 21 7.12 -1.16 -7.67
N LEU A 22 6.42 -1.18 -8.81
CA LEU A 22 7.04 -1.06 -10.13
C LEU A 22 7.66 0.32 -10.34
N VAL A 23 6.99 1.38 -9.88
CA VAL A 23 7.50 2.76 -9.95
C VAL A 23 8.70 2.96 -9.03
N LEU A 24 8.70 2.35 -7.84
CA LEU A 24 9.79 2.42 -6.86
C LEU A 24 10.97 1.51 -7.20
N ALA A 25 10.76 0.46 -8.00
CA ALA A 25 11.81 -0.49 -8.36
C ALA A 25 12.99 0.19 -9.08
N GLY A 26 12.72 1.05 -10.06
CA GLY A 26 13.78 1.77 -10.80
C GLY A 26 14.67 2.63 -9.90
N PRO A 27 14.11 3.58 -9.14
CA PRO A 27 14.86 4.40 -8.18
C PRO A 27 15.60 3.57 -7.12
N SER A 28 14.96 2.53 -6.57
CA SER A 28 15.60 1.68 -5.55
C SER A 28 16.78 0.87 -6.11
N VAL A 29 16.68 0.36 -7.34
CA VAL A 29 17.79 -0.31 -8.02
C VAL A 29 18.92 0.68 -8.30
N TYR A 30 18.61 1.89 -8.76
CA TYR A 30 19.63 2.93 -8.99
C TYR A 30 20.36 3.31 -7.69
N ILE A 31 19.64 3.49 -6.59
CA ILE A 31 20.23 3.75 -5.27
C ILE A 31 21.07 2.56 -4.80
N ALA A 32 20.60 1.33 -5.00
CA ALA A 32 21.34 0.14 -4.62
C ALA A 32 22.68 0.03 -5.37
N TYR A 33 22.70 0.37 -6.66
CA TYR A 33 23.93 0.44 -7.46
C TYR A 33 24.89 1.56 -7.01
N GLN A 34 24.37 2.68 -6.49
CA GLN A 34 25.20 3.76 -5.94
C GLN A 34 25.80 3.41 -4.56
N VAL A 35 25.07 2.61 -3.76
CA VAL A 35 25.48 2.26 -2.39
C VAL A 35 26.40 1.04 -2.34
N THR A 36 26.26 0.11 -3.27
CA THR A 36 27.14 -1.07 -3.34
C THR A 36 28.45 -0.73 -4.03
N GLN A 37 29.57 -0.93 -3.33
CA GLN A 37 30.90 -0.75 -3.91
C GLN A 37 31.21 -1.81 -4.96
N GLU A 38 32.09 -1.46 -5.91
CA GLU A 38 32.42 -2.17 -7.17
C GLU A 38 32.86 -3.65 -7.01
N HIS A 39 33.08 -4.11 -5.78
CA HIS A 39 33.63 -5.43 -5.46
C HIS A 39 32.56 -6.54 -5.42
N LEU A 40 31.28 -6.21 -5.55
CA LEU A 40 30.15 -7.16 -5.53
C LEU A 40 29.62 -7.43 -6.94
N SER A 41 29.32 -8.69 -7.23
CA SER A 41 28.63 -9.08 -8.47
C SER A 41 27.36 -8.26 -8.68
N ARG A 42 27.17 -7.75 -9.91
CA ARG A 42 26.04 -6.85 -10.31
C ARG A 42 24.64 -7.36 -9.93
N GLU A 43 24.49 -8.65 -9.70
CA GLU A 43 23.24 -9.31 -9.29
C GLU A 43 22.81 -8.95 -7.85
N ILE A 44 23.78 -8.73 -6.96
CA ILE A 44 23.53 -8.44 -5.53
C ILE A 44 22.85 -7.07 -5.33
N PRO A 45 23.34 -5.95 -5.90
CA PRO A 45 22.65 -4.66 -5.84
C PRO A 45 21.25 -4.72 -6.43
N PHE A 46 21.10 -5.45 -7.53
CA PHE A 46 19.82 -5.57 -8.22
C PHE A 46 18.77 -6.27 -7.34
N ALA A 47 19.12 -7.41 -6.75
CA ALA A 47 18.26 -8.13 -5.82
C ALA A 47 17.94 -7.28 -4.58
N MET A 48 18.92 -6.61 -3.98
CA MET A 48 18.72 -5.70 -2.84
C MET A 48 17.77 -4.55 -3.18
N GLY A 49 17.95 -3.91 -4.34
CA GLY A 49 17.09 -2.83 -4.80
C GLY A 49 15.63 -3.26 -4.96
N ILE A 50 15.40 -4.44 -5.53
CA ILE A 50 14.05 -5.01 -5.68
C ILE A 50 13.43 -5.31 -4.31
N VAL A 51 14.17 -5.92 -3.40
CA VAL A 51 13.68 -6.24 -2.05
C VAL A 51 13.31 -4.95 -1.31
N VAL A 52 14.17 -3.93 -1.34
CA VAL A 52 13.88 -2.63 -0.71
C VAL A 52 12.65 -1.98 -1.34
N ALA A 53 12.51 -1.99 -2.67
CA ALA A 53 11.33 -1.47 -3.34
C ALA A 53 10.03 -2.18 -2.91
N ALA A 54 10.08 -3.50 -2.77
CA ALA A 54 8.94 -4.30 -2.30
C ALA A 54 8.52 -3.92 -0.87
N PHE A 55 9.48 -3.74 0.04
CA PHE A 55 9.19 -3.30 1.42
C PHE A 55 8.64 -1.88 1.48
N VAL A 56 9.24 -0.94 0.74
CA VAL A 56 8.79 0.47 0.72
C VAL A 56 7.39 0.57 0.13
N SER A 57 7.11 -0.12 -0.98
CA SER A 57 5.77 -0.16 -1.58
C SER A 57 4.73 -0.82 -0.67
N ALA A 58 5.10 -1.89 0.06
CA ALA A 58 4.24 -2.51 1.06
C ALA A 58 3.90 -1.54 2.18
N PHE A 59 4.89 -0.79 2.67
CA PHE A 59 4.69 0.22 3.70
C PHE A 59 3.78 1.36 3.24
N VAL A 60 4.00 1.89 2.03
CA VAL A 60 3.16 2.94 1.43
C VAL A 60 1.73 2.45 1.26
N THR A 61 1.54 1.23 0.78
CA THR A 61 0.20 0.63 0.62
C THR A 61 -0.49 0.43 1.97
N TYR A 62 0.24 -0.02 2.98
CA TYR A 62 -0.27 -0.16 4.35
C TYR A 62 -0.75 1.18 4.91
N ILE A 63 0.04 2.25 4.76
CA ILE A 63 -0.35 3.60 5.19
C ILE A 63 -1.60 4.06 4.44
N ALA A 64 -1.65 3.88 3.11
CA ALA A 64 -2.82 4.26 2.31
C ALA A 64 -4.09 3.54 2.80
N ASN A 65 -4.00 2.24 3.09
CA ASN A 65 -5.11 1.45 3.59
C ASN A 65 -5.55 1.90 5.00
N LEU A 66 -4.60 2.22 5.87
CA LEU A 66 -4.87 2.77 7.21
C LEU A 66 -5.63 4.10 7.14
N ILE A 67 -5.22 5.00 6.24
CA ILE A 67 -5.88 6.30 6.04
C ILE A 67 -7.31 6.08 5.53
N ILE A 68 -7.50 5.20 4.56
CA ILE A 68 -8.83 4.88 3.99
C ILE A 68 -9.73 4.27 5.06
N GLN A 69 -9.25 3.30 5.84
CA GLN A 69 -10.02 2.69 6.94
C GLN A 69 -10.42 3.73 7.97
N ARG A 70 -9.47 4.58 8.41
CA ARG A 70 -9.73 5.64 9.38
C ARG A 70 -10.77 6.65 8.89
N ASN A 71 -10.76 6.99 7.60
CA ASN A 71 -11.76 7.87 7.00
C ASN A 71 -13.14 7.19 6.90
N ASN A 72 -13.19 5.91 6.52
CA ASN A 72 -14.44 5.16 6.46
C ASN A 72 -15.06 4.93 7.84
N GLU A 73 -14.26 4.69 8.89
CA GLU A 73 -14.76 4.62 10.27
C GLU A 73 -15.36 5.94 10.73
N ARG A 74 -14.74 7.07 10.39
CA ARG A 74 -15.28 8.41 10.68
C ARG A 74 -16.61 8.65 9.96
N ARG A 75 -16.76 8.20 8.71
CA ARG A 75 -18.02 8.30 7.96
C ARG A 75 -19.09 7.37 8.53
N ARG A 76 -18.77 6.11 8.83
CA ARG A 76 -19.71 5.15 9.43
C ARG A 76 -20.21 5.60 10.80
N SER A 77 -19.35 6.19 11.62
CA SER A 77 -19.76 6.72 12.93
C SER A 77 -20.63 7.98 12.82
N ALA A 78 -20.43 8.80 11.78
CA ALA A 78 -21.35 9.90 11.45
C ALA A 78 -22.71 9.41 10.94
N GLU A 79 -22.72 8.41 10.06
CA GLU A 79 -23.95 7.77 9.54
C GLU A 79 -24.73 7.05 10.66
N ALA A 80 -24.05 6.34 11.57
CA ALA A 80 -24.68 5.68 12.71
C ALA A 80 -25.35 6.69 13.67
N LYS A 81 -24.77 7.89 13.84
CA LYS A 81 -25.37 8.97 14.63
C LYS A 81 -26.58 9.59 13.93
N GLN A 82 -26.56 9.72 12.61
CA GLN A 82 -27.71 10.20 11.84
C GLN A 82 -28.85 9.18 11.80
N ALA A 83 -28.55 7.89 11.65
CA ALA A 83 -29.54 6.82 11.70
C ALA A 83 -30.25 6.72 13.06
N LYS A 84 -29.52 6.91 14.16
CA LYS A 84 -30.13 7.01 15.51
C LYS A 84 -31.01 8.23 15.69
N LYS A 85 -30.69 9.36 15.04
CA LYS A 85 -31.53 10.57 15.05
C LYS A 85 -32.80 10.41 14.21
N GLN A 86 -32.73 9.73 13.06
CA GLN A 86 -33.90 9.47 12.21
C GLN A 86 -34.85 8.45 12.82
N LYS A 87 -34.35 7.43 13.54
CA LYS A 87 -35.20 6.42 14.20
C LYS A 87 -35.94 6.93 15.44
N LYS A 88 -35.60 8.12 15.94
CA LYS A 88 -36.21 8.74 17.13
C LYS A 88 -37.25 9.82 16.76
N ARG A 89 -37.49 10.03 15.47
CA ARG A 89 -38.49 10.96 14.94
C ARG A 89 -39.62 10.14 14.32
#